data_AF-F3FWM3-F1
#
_entry.id   AF-F3FWM3-F1
#
_cell.length_a   1.000
_cell.length_b   1.000
_cell.length_c   1.000
_cell.angle_alpha   90.00
_cell.angle_beta   90.00
_cell.angle_gamma   90.00
#
_symmetry.space_group_name_H-M   'P 1'
#
loop_
_entity.id
_entity.type
_entity.pdbx_description
1 polymer ?
#
loop_
_entity_poly.entity_id
_entity_poly.type
_entity_poly.pdbx_seq_one_letter_code
_entity_poly.pdbx_strand_id
1 'polypeptide(L)'
;LGNFSRDKGLFALLDPDIHLVNLSGAAGSGKTILALAAAIEQTMVTKRYRRIIATRSVQGLDQEIGFLPGTEAEKMEPWLGAITA
;
A
#
# COMPACT_ATOMS: atom_id res chain seq x y z
N LEU A 1 -14.09 7.84 12.70
CA LEU A 1 -13.57 6.99 11.60
C LEU A 1 -14.69 6.80 10.58
N GLY A 2 -14.63 7.49 9.43
CA GLY A 2 -15.67 7.43 8.41
C GLY A 2 -15.37 6.37 7.35
N ASN A 3 -16.34 5.51 7.05
CA ASN A 3 -16.30 4.61 5.89
C ASN A 3 -16.89 5.35 4.68
N PHE A 4 -16.07 5.66 3.68
CA PHE A 4 -16.47 6.44 2.50
C PHE A 4 -16.56 5.57 1.24
N SER A 5 -17.64 5.74 0.46
CA SER A 5 -17.81 5.20 -0.90
C SER A 5 -16.69 5.71 -1.83
N ARG A 6 -16.35 4.97 -2.91
CA ARG A 6 -15.14 5.20 -3.73
C ARG A 6 -14.96 6.64 -4.23
N ASP A 7 -16.04 7.30 -4.61
CA ASP A 7 -16.10 8.71 -5.02
C ASP A 7 -15.74 9.65 -3.86
N LYS A 8 -16.28 9.39 -2.67
CA LYS A 8 -15.98 10.15 -1.44
C LYS A 8 -14.58 9.86 -0.90
N GLY A 9 -14.02 8.68 -1.18
CA GLY A 9 -12.68 8.28 -0.74
C GLY A 9 -11.58 9.15 -1.33
N LEU A 10 -11.68 9.55 -2.61
CA LEU A 10 -10.70 10.44 -3.23
C LEU A 10 -10.79 11.86 -2.67
N PHE A 11 -12.01 12.41 -2.53
CA PHE A 11 -12.19 13.73 -1.91
C PHE A 11 -11.64 13.76 -0.49
N ALA A 12 -11.89 12.71 0.30
CA ALA A 12 -11.33 12.61 1.64
C ALA A 12 -9.80 12.50 1.65
N LEU A 13 -9.20 11.85 0.65
CA LEU A 13 -7.73 11.76 0.53
C LEU A 13 -7.08 13.11 0.21
N LEU A 14 -7.77 14.00 -0.51
CA LEU A 14 -7.25 15.30 -0.93
C LEU A 14 -7.55 16.42 0.06
N ASP A 15 -8.39 16.15 1.07
CA ASP A 15 -8.80 17.12 2.07
C ASP A 15 -7.65 17.39 3.08
N PRO A 16 -7.17 18.64 3.20
CA PRO A 16 -6.18 19.06 4.20
C PRO A 16 -6.53 18.72 5.64
N ASP A 17 -7.82 18.78 5.96
CA ASP A 17 -8.33 18.75 7.33
C ASP A 17 -8.52 17.29 7.80
N ILE A 18 -8.36 16.33 6.89
CA ILE A 18 -8.45 14.90 7.17
C ILE A 18 -7.05 14.31 7.25
N HIS A 19 -6.57 14.09 8.48
CA HIS A 19 -5.23 13.53 8.71
C HIS A 19 -5.11 12.02 8.45
N LEU A 20 -6.24 11.30 8.42
CA LEU A 20 -6.25 9.85 8.23
C LEU A 20 -7.48 9.39 7.46
N VAL A 21 -7.25 8.68 6.37
CA VAL A 21 -8.28 8.04 5.55
C VAL A 21 -8.05 6.54 5.54
N ASN A 22 -9.09 5.78 5.92
CA ASN A 22 -9.09 4.33 5.75
C ASN A 22 -9.91 3.96 4.51
N LEU A 23 -9.29 3.36 3.50
CA LEU A 23 -9.98 2.87 2.31
C LEU A 23 -10.40 1.42 2.50
N SER A 24 -11.71 1.15 2.53
CA SER A 24 -12.28 -0.19 2.63
C SER A 24 -13.03 -0.56 1.35
N GLY A 25 -12.97 -1.83 0.93
CA GLY A 25 -13.67 -2.31 -0.27
C GLY A 25 -13.11 -3.64 -0.79
N ALA A 26 -13.81 -4.26 -1.75
CA ALA A 26 -13.44 -5.55 -2.33
C ALA A 26 -11.99 -5.61 -2.88
N ALA A 27 -11.39 -6.80 -2.95
CA ALA A 27 -10.10 -6.99 -3.62
C ALA A 27 -10.15 -6.47 -5.07
N GLY A 28 -9.05 -5.90 -5.56
CA GLY A 28 -9.00 -5.31 -6.91
C GLY A 28 -9.76 -3.99 -7.08
N SER A 29 -10.36 -3.41 -6.03
CA SER A 29 -11.13 -2.17 -6.12
C SER A 29 -10.32 -0.88 -6.30
N GLY A 30 -9.02 -0.97 -6.62
CA GLY A 30 -8.17 0.20 -6.87
C GLY A 30 -7.81 1.07 -5.65
N LYS A 31 -7.94 0.57 -4.42
CA LYS A 31 -7.62 1.35 -3.19
C LYS A 31 -6.17 1.85 -3.18
N THR A 32 -5.23 0.96 -3.47
CA THR A 32 -3.80 1.28 -3.49
C THR A 32 -3.48 2.28 -4.58
N ILE A 33 -4.03 2.13 -5.79
CA ILE A 33 -3.76 3.06 -6.90
C ILE A 33 -4.36 4.44 -6.63
N LEU A 34 -5.54 4.51 -6.01
CA LEU A 34 -6.16 5.77 -5.59
C LEU A 34 -5.35 6.47 -4.49
N ALA A 35 -4.89 5.72 -3.48
CA ALA A 35 -4.03 6.26 -2.42
C ALA A 35 -2.70 6.80 -2.98
N LEU A 36 -2.08 6.07 -3.92
CA LEU A 36 -0.86 6.52 -4.59
C LEU A 36 -1.09 7.76 -5.45
N ALA A 37 -2.19 7.82 -6.21
CA ALA A 37 -2.52 8.97 -7.04
C ALA A 37 -2.67 10.24 -6.18
N ALA A 38 -3.41 10.17 -5.08
CA ALA A 38 -3.57 11.28 -4.14
C ALA A 38 -2.24 11.68 -3.48
N ALA A 39 -1.39 10.70 -3.12
CA ALA A 39 -0.08 10.96 -2.54
C ALA A 39 0.85 11.69 -3.54
N ILE A 40 0.83 11.28 -4.82
CA ILE A 40 1.60 11.93 -5.89
C ILE A 40 1.11 13.35 -6.12
N GLU A 41 -0.21 13.57 -6.20
CA GLU A 41 -0.78 14.91 -6.36
C GLU A 41 -0.32 15.83 -5.21
N GLN A 42 -0.38 15.33 -3.97
CA GLN A 42 -0.05 16.14 -2.79
C GLN A 42 1.45 16.39 -2.60
N THR A 43 2.30 15.56 -3.19
CA THR A 43 3.76 15.67 -3.05
C THR A 43 4.39 16.37 -4.25
N MET A 44 3.99 16.02 -5.47
CA MET A 44 4.62 16.49 -6.70
C MET A 44 3.91 17.67 -7.34
N VAL A 45 2.57 17.71 -7.30
CA VAL A 45 1.78 18.76 -7.95
C VAL A 45 1.58 19.94 -7.00
N THR A 46 0.93 19.71 -5.86
CA THR A 46 0.64 20.77 -4.89
C THR A 46 1.82 21.07 -3.95
N LYS A 47 2.83 20.19 -3.92
CA LYS A 47 4.04 20.29 -3.06
C LYS A 47 3.72 20.49 -1.58
N ARG A 48 2.56 20.00 -1.11
CA ARG A 48 2.11 20.06 0.28
C ARG A 48 2.98 19.18 1.19
N TYR A 49 3.39 18.03 0.68
CA TYR A 49 4.28 17.11 1.39
C TYR A 49 5.62 16.94 0.68
N ARG A 50 6.65 16.60 1.45
CA ARG A 50 8.02 16.47 0.94
C ARG A 50 8.36 15.07 0.44
N ARG A 51 7.71 14.02 0.98
CA ARG A 51 7.96 12.63 0.61
C ARG A 51 6.74 11.75 0.81
N ILE A 52 6.68 10.67 0.05
CA ILE A 52 5.73 9.57 0.21
C ILE A 52 6.44 8.43 0.95
N ILE A 53 5.76 7.80 1.92
CA ILE A 53 6.23 6.58 2.59
C ILE A 53 5.14 5.54 2.42
N ALA A 54 5.48 4.41 1.80
CA ALA A 54 4.58 3.28 1.63
C ALA A 54 5.10 2.10 2.45
N THR A 55 4.23 1.49 3.26
CA THR A 55 4.52 0.27 4.00
C THR A 55 3.49 -0.79 3.61
N ARG A 56 3.94 -2.03 3.44
CA ARG A 56 3.07 -3.20 3.36
C ARG A 56 3.25 -4.01 4.63
N SER A 57 2.16 -4.55 5.17
CA SER A 57 2.28 -5.55 6.24
C SER A 57 3.02 -6.74 5.65
N VAL A 58 4.21 -7.04 6.18
CA VAL A 58 4.85 -8.33 5.95
C VAL A 58 4.10 -9.30 6.85
N GLN A 59 2.93 -9.76 6.40
CA GLN A 59 2.40 -10.97 7.00
C GLN A 59 3.42 -12.05 6.64
N GLY A 60 4.20 -12.47 7.64
CA GLY A 60 4.83 -13.77 7.56
C GLY A 60 3.71 -14.73 7.20
N LEU A 61 3.95 -15.54 6.17
CA LEU A 61 3.06 -16.66 5.90
C LEU A 61 2.99 -17.43 7.23
N ASP A 62 1.88 -17.34 7.97
CA ASP A 62 1.68 -18.05 9.25
C ASP A 62 1.52 -19.57 9.05
N GLN A 63 1.95 -20.10 7.89
CA GLN A 63 2.40 -21.48 7.84
C GLN A 63 3.83 -21.47 8.30
N GLU A 64 4.14 -22.26 9.33
CA GLU A 64 5.49 -22.78 9.51
C GLU A 64 6.04 -23.11 8.12
N ILE A 65 6.87 -22.23 7.56
CA ILE A 65 7.88 -22.65 6.60
C ILE A 65 8.84 -23.47 7.43
N GLY A 66 8.39 -24.67 7.82
CA GLY A 66 9.26 -25.79 8.05
C GLY A 66 10.25 -25.74 6.90
N PHE A 67 11.53 -25.64 7.26
CA PHE A 67 12.66 -25.37 6.39
C PHE A 67 12.35 -25.62 4.91
N LEU A 68 12.18 -24.55 4.12
CA LEU A 68 12.17 -24.68 2.67
C LEU A 68 13.43 -25.47 2.26
N PRO A 69 13.30 -26.68 1.70
CA PRO A 69 14.46 -27.48 1.32
C PRO A 69 15.19 -26.74 0.20
N GLY A 70 16.48 -26.50 0.39
CA GLY A 70 17.25 -25.70 -0.55
C GLY A 70 18.37 -24.91 0.12
N THR A 71 19.24 -24.38 -0.72
CA THR A 71 20.31 -23.45 -0.38
C THR A 71 19.75 -22.12 0.09
N GLU A 72 20.59 -21.30 0.74
CA GLU A 72 20.21 -19.97 1.20
C GLU A 72 19.64 -19.10 0.06
N ALA A 73 20.18 -19.22 -1.15
CA ALA A 73 19.70 -18.49 -2.33
C ALA A 73 18.25 -18.87 -2.71
N GLU A 74 17.91 -20.16 -2.71
CA GLU A 74 16.58 -20.66 -3.04
C GLU A 74 15.52 -20.27 -1.99
N LYS A 75 15.94 -20.08 -0.73
CA LYS A 75 15.08 -19.55 0.34
C LYS A 75 14.77 -18.06 0.18
N MET A 76 15.65 -17.31 -0.47
CA MET A 76 15.51 -15.86 -0.68
C MET A 76 14.70 -15.52 -1.93
N GLU A 77 14.55 -16.46 -2.87
CA GLU A 77 13.82 -16.27 -4.13
C GLU A 77 12.35 -15.78 -3.96
N PRO A 78 11.53 -16.31 -3.03
CA PRO A 78 10.16 -15.84 -2.83
C PRO A 78 10.08 -14.37 -2.40
N TRP A 79 11.13 -13.86 -1.75
CA TRP A 79 11.22 -12.48 -1.28
C TRP A 79 11.71 -11.52 -2.37
N LEU A 80 12.56 -12.02 -3.28
CA LEU A 80 13.16 -11.25 -4.37
C LEU A 80 12.22 -11.08 -5.57
N GLY A 81 11.29 -12.01 -5.81
CA GLY A 81 10.31 -11.91 -6.91
C GLY A 81 9.36 -10.71 -6.84
N ALA A 82 9.26 -10.04 -5.69
CA ALA A 82 8.47 -8.82 -5.53
C ALA A 82 9.21 -7.54 -6.00
N ILE A 83 10.51 -7.63 -6.32
CA ILE A 83 11.36 -6.49 -6.69
C ILE A 83 11.83 -6.57 -8.15
N THR A 84 11.76 -7.74 -8.77
CA THR A 84 12.26 -8.00 -10.14
C THR A 84 11.17 -8.15 -11.21
N ALA A 85 9.91 -7.86 -10.90
CA ALA A 85 8.80 -7.86 -11.87
C ALA A 85 8.47 -6.44 -12.37
#